data_AF-W7MNR1-F1
#
_entry.id   AF-W7MNR1-F1
#
_cell.length_a   1.000
_cell.length_b   1.000
_cell.length_c   1.000
_cell.angle_alpha   90.00
_cell.angle_beta   90.00
_cell.angle_gamma   90.00
#
_symmetry.space_group_name_H-M   'P 1'
#
loop_
_entity.id
_entity.type
_entity.pdbx_description
1 polymer ?
#
loop_
_entity_poly.entity_id
_entity_poly.type
_entity_poly.pdbx_seq_one_letter_code
_entity_poly.pdbx_strand_id
1 'polypeptide(L)'
;MSSTRPLHLSVPPKTAGMNDLLFVANAAGESATAAAMFGGKPTARVVGIVRSFDRFNTGMRVEGNIKRVEYLRGLSAIHYAMREHGCRYGFILTEIELVLVRNGIANTPFFGDLEVTSVQLAASAPEGDASTLPQETPLTACLALWGLCQLAADDTPASHAHWRAEIGAPAEGTRRKAQPRDSWIPQPQLAEKREAKRSRGWVWPEDAIGRKELGKRGVRYGGV
;
A
#
# COMPACT_ATOMS: atom_id res chain seq x y z
N MET A 1 16.56 16.05 -9.76
CA MET A 1 15.65 15.21 -8.95
C MET A 1 16.12 13.75 -9.00
N SER A 2 17.32 13.44 -8.52
CA SER A 2 17.75 12.05 -8.30
C SER A 2 18.21 11.94 -6.85
N SER A 3 17.62 11.01 -6.09
CA SER A 3 18.07 10.71 -4.73
C SER A 3 19.52 10.25 -4.77
N THR A 4 20.35 10.74 -3.84
CA THR A 4 21.73 10.24 -3.65
C THR A 4 21.75 8.81 -3.09
N ARG A 5 20.61 8.34 -2.59
CA ARG A 5 20.38 6.98 -2.09
C ARG A 5 19.23 6.34 -2.88
N PRO A 6 19.52 5.62 -3.98
CA PRO A 6 18.47 5.00 -4.78
C PRO A 6 17.74 3.92 -3.97
N LEU A 7 16.45 3.75 -4.26
CA LEU A 7 15.68 2.65 -3.71
C LEU A 7 15.94 1.38 -4.52
N HIS A 8 16.18 0.28 -3.82
CA HIS A 8 16.38 -1.04 -4.41
C HIS A 8 15.18 -1.93 -4.12
N LEU A 9 14.57 -2.47 -5.17
CA LEU A 9 13.55 -3.50 -5.08
C LEU A 9 14.21 -4.85 -4.82
N SER A 10 13.70 -5.57 -3.84
CA SER A 10 14.13 -6.93 -3.53
C SER A 10 12.96 -7.78 -3.05
N VAL A 11 13.14 -9.10 -3.14
CA VAL A 11 12.22 -10.06 -2.52
C VAL A 11 12.75 -10.32 -1.11
N PRO A 12 11.98 -10.02 -0.05
CA PRO A 12 12.42 -10.30 1.31
C PRO A 12 12.50 -11.82 1.52
N PRO A 13 13.40 -12.30 2.40
CA PRO A 13 13.43 -13.71 2.76
C PRO A 13 12.06 -14.11 3.33
N LYS A 14 11.60 -15.33 3.01
CA LYS A 14 10.27 -15.82 3.38
C LYS A 14 10.00 -15.57 4.88
N THR A 15 9.15 -14.59 5.17
CA THR A 15 8.57 -14.38 6.49
C THR A 15 7.42 -15.36 6.66
N ALA A 16 7.42 -16.10 7.77
CA ALA A 16 6.37 -17.05 8.08
C ALA A 16 5.00 -16.33 8.10
N GLY A 17 4.09 -16.71 7.20
CA GLY A 17 2.70 -16.23 7.18
C GLY A 17 2.29 -15.32 6.02
N MET A 18 3.21 -14.86 5.17
CA MET A 18 2.87 -14.16 3.93
C MET A 18 2.96 -15.12 2.74
N ASN A 19 1.82 -15.63 2.28
CA ASN A 19 1.72 -16.50 1.10
C ASN A 19 1.81 -15.73 -0.23
N ASP A 20 2.08 -14.43 -0.19
CA ASP A 20 2.06 -13.55 -1.36
C ASP A 20 3.47 -13.31 -1.87
N LEU A 21 3.62 -13.29 -3.21
CA LEU A 21 4.82 -12.83 -3.88
C LEU A 21 5.01 -11.33 -3.60
N LEU A 22 5.80 -11.03 -2.58
CA LEU A 22 6.03 -9.70 -2.04
C LEU A 22 7.37 -9.14 -2.53
N PHE A 23 7.34 -7.87 -2.94
CA PHE A 23 8.51 -7.04 -3.15
C PHE A 23 8.57 -5.96 -2.07
N VAL A 24 9.79 -5.57 -1.69
CA VAL A 24 10.04 -4.40 -0.83
C VAL A 24 11.05 -3.49 -1.51
N ALA A 25 10.89 -2.18 -1.36
CA ALA A 25 11.88 -1.19 -1.75
C ALA A 25 12.44 -0.48 -0.52
N ASN A 26 13.76 -0.38 -0.45
CA ASN A 26 14.48 0.31 0.62
C ASN A 26 15.66 1.10 0.05
N ALA A 27 16.10 2.15 0.75
CA ALA A 27 17.29 2.88 0.32
C ALA A 27 18.53 2.01 0.49
N ALA A 28 19.56 2.24 -0.32
CA ALA A 28 20.85 1.58 -0.14
C ALA A 28 21.34 1.70 1.32
N GLY A 29 21.73 0.56 1.91
CA GLY A 29 22.16 0.46 3.31
C GLY A 29 21.03 0.24 4.33
N GLU A 30 19.76 0.34 3.93
CA GLU A 30 18.62 -0.01 4.80
C GLU A 30 18.28 -1.50 4.67
N SER A 31 18.13 -2.18 5.81
CA SER A 31 17.70 -3.58 5.84
C SER A 31 16.24 -3.67 6.27
N ALA A 32 15.39 -4.23 5.40
CA ALA A 32 13.99 -4.49 5.67
C ALA A 32 13.76 -5.41 6.89
N THR A 33 14.74 -6.26 7.21
CA THR A 33 14.65 -7.28 8.25
C THR A 33 15.39 -6.91 9.53
N ALA A 34 16.20 -5.84 9.54
CA ALA A 34 16.99 -5.48 10.73
C ALA A 34 16.12 -5.25 11.97
N ALA A 35 15.03 -4.48 11.84
CA ALA A 35 14.09 -4.30 12.94
C ALA A 35 13.43 -5.61 13.37
N ALA A 36 13.11 -6.50 12.42
CA ALA A 36 12.52 -7.81 12.69
C ALA A 36 13.47 -8.74 13.47
N MET A 37 14.78 -8.66 13.23
CA MET A 37 15.79 -9.43 13.99
C MET A 37 15.80 -9.08 15.48
N PHE A 38 15.41 -7.86 15.85
CA PHE A 38 15.34 -7.39 17.23
C PHE A 38 13.91 -7.40 17.80
N GLY A 39 13.01 -8.20 17.22
CA GLY A 39 11.62 -8.35 17.69
C GLY A 39 10.68 -7.21 17.27
N GLY A 40 11.14 -6.31 16.40
CA GLY A 40 10.30 -5.29 15.76
C GLY A 40 9.54 -5.83 14.54
N LYS A 41 8.79 -4.95 13.88
CA LYS A 41 8.19 -5.26 12.57
C LYS A 41 9.20 -5.00 11.45
N PRO A 42 9.15 -5.75 10.33
CA PRO A 42 9.95 -5.41 9.17
C PRO A 42 9.56 -4.02 8.66
N THR A 43 10.47 -3.35 7.96
CA THR A 43 10.23 -2.00 7.42
C THR A 43 10.47 -1.97 5.93
N ALA A 44 9.70 -1.17 5.20
CA ALA A 44 9.96 -0.87 3.79
C ALA A 44 9.54 0.55 3.48
N ARG A 45 10.06 1.13 2.40
CA ARG A 45 9.59 2.42 1.88
C ARG A 45 8.45 2.26 0.89
N VAL A 46 8.54 1.21 0.09
CA VAL A 46 7.50 0.76 -0.85
C VAL A 46 7.33 -0.75 -0.70
N VAL A 47 6.10 -1.24 -0.85
CA VAL A 47 5.82 -2.67 -0.94
C VAL A 47 5.09 -2.99 -2.23
N GLY A 48 5.35 -4.16 -2.81
CA GLY A 48 4.70 -4.62 -4.03
C GLY A 48 4.13 -6.01 -3.84
N ILE A 49 2.95 -6.31 -4.36
CA ILE A 49 2.45 -7.70 -4.42
C ILE A 49 2.16 -8.09 -5.87
N VAL A 50 2.31 -9.37 -6.18
CA VAL A 50 1.91 -9.94 -7.48
C VAL A 50 0.59 -10.67 -7.36
N ARG A 51 -0.28 -10.46 -8.34
CA ARG A 51 -1.57 -11.15 -8.50
C ARG A 51 -1.78 -11.50 -9.96
N SER A 52 -2.39 -12.67 -10.19
CA SER A 52 -2.91 -12.98 -11.52
C SER A 52 -4.13 -12.09 -11.83
N PHE A 53 -4.30 -11.71 -13.09
CA PHE A 53 -5.33 -10.76 -13.56
C PHE A 53 -6.76 -11.25 -13.27
N ASP A 54 -6.94 -12.57 -13.20
CA ASP A 54 -8.19 -13.24 -12.83
C ASP A 54 -8.50 -13.13 -11.32
N ARG A 55 -7.47 -12.90 -10.50
CA ARG A 55 -7.56 -12.67 -9.05
C ARG A 55 -7.65 -11.20 -8.70
N PHE A 56 -7.12 -10.32 -9.53
CA PHE A 56 -7.21 -8.86 -9.35
C PHE A 56 -7.01 -8.13 -10.68
N ASN A 57 -7.94 -7.24 -11.03
CA ASN A 57 -7.75 -6.18 -12.00
C ASN A 57 -8.66 -5.00 -11.65
N THR A 58 -8.34 -3.80 -12.12
CA THR A 58 -9.08 -2.56 -11.83
C THR A 58 -10.47 -2.54 -12.47
N GLY A 59 -10.69 -3.29 -13.56
CA GLY A 59 -12.00 -3.46 -14.19
C GLY A 59 -13.05 -4.07 -13.27
N MET A 60 -12.64 -4.96 -12.36
CA MET A 60 -13.52 -5.59 -11.37
C MET A 60 -14.28 -4.59 -10.47
N ARG A 61 -13.80 -3.34 -10.34
CA ARG A 61 -14.47 -2.27 -9.57
C ARG A 61 -15.85 -1.91 -10.12
N VAL A 62 -16.03 -1.94 -11.44
CA VAL A 62 -17.28 -1.53 -12.10
C VAL A 62 -18.22 -2.70 -12.37
N GLU A 63 -17.75 -3.93 -12.18
CA GLU A 63 -18.53 -5.16 -12.33
C GLU A 63 -19.52 -5.38 -11.17
N GLY A 64 -20.12 -6.58 -11.09
CA GLY A 64 -21.05 -6.97 -10.03
C GLY A 64 -20.40 -7.14 -8.65
N ASN A 65 -21.22 -7.27 -7.60
CA ASN A 65 -20.75 -7.31 -6.21
C ASN A 65 -19.68 -8.37 -5.92
N ILE A 66 -19.78 -9.55 -6.55
CA ILE A 66 -18.78 -10.63 -6.39
C ILE A 66 -17.40 -10.13 -6.82
N LYS A 67 -17.32 -9.49 -7.99
CA LYS A 67 -16.08 -8.97 -8.58
C LYS A 67 -15.57 -7.75 -7.82
N ARG A 68 -16.46 -6.87 -7.35
CA ARG A 68 -16.07 -5.77 -6.44
C ARG A 68 -15.46 -6.27 -5.14
N VAL A 69 -16.00 -7.34 -4.56
CA VAL A 69 -15.42 -7.96 -3.36
C VAL A 69 -14.03 -8.55 -3.66
N GLU A 70 -13.84 -9.20 -4.82
CA GLU A 70 -12.51 -9.67 -5.26
C GLU A 70 -11.51 -8.52 -5.42
N TYR A 71 -11.92 -7.42 -6.06
CA TYR A 71 -11.14 -6.19 -6.17
C TYR A 71 -10.73 -5.64 -4.79
N LEU A 72 -11.69 -5.51 -3.88
CA LEU A 72 -11.46 -5.03 -2.52
C LEU A 72 -10.56 -5.97 -1.71
N ARG A 73 -10.62 -7.29 -1.96
CA ARG A 73 -9.69 -8.25 -1.35
C ARG A 73 -8.25 -7.99 -1.80
N GLY A 74 -8.02 -7.71 -3.07
CA GLY A 74 -6.71 -7.31 -3.58
C GLY A 74 -6.18 -6.02 -2.94
N LEU A 75 -7.01 -4.97 -2.88
CA LEU A 75 -6.67 -3.72 -2.18
C LEU A 75 -6.40 -3.93 -0.69
N SER A 76 -7.17 -4.80 -0.01
CA SER A 76 -6.95 -5.12 1.40
C SER A 76 -5.63 -5.86 1.63
N ALA A 77 -5.17 -6.66 0.67
CA ALA A 77 -3.92 -7.40 0.76
C ALA A 77 -2.71 -6.45 0.67
N ILE A 78 -2.69 -5.54 -0.31
CA ILE A 78 -1.61 -4.56 -0.43
C ILE A 78 -1.61 -3.60 0.76
N HIS A 79 -2.78 -3.12 1.20
CA HIS A 79 -2.87 -2.23 2.36
C HIS A 79 -2.38 -2.93 3.64
N TYR A 80 -2.68 -4.22 3.82
CA TYR A 80 -2.13 -5.00 4.92
C TYR A 80 -0.60 -5.07 4.86
N ALA A 81 -0.02 -5.39 3.70
CA ALA A 81 1.44 -5.40 3.52
C ALA A 81 2.06 -4.03 3.83
N MET A 82 1.45 -2.95 3.36
CA MET A 82 1.91 -1.58 3.63
C MET A 82 1.92 -1.29 5.14
N ARG A 83 0.88 -1.73 5.87
CA ARG A 83 0.76 -1.54 7.31
C ARG A 83 1.76 -2.38 8.10
N GLU A 84 2.04 -3.60 7.66
CA GLU A 84 3.06 -4.46 8.29
C GLU A 84 4.48 -3.92 8.09
N HIS A 85 4.72 -3.22 6.98
CA HIS A 85 6.01 -2.58 6.69
C HIS A 85 6.13 -1.11 7.10
N GLY A 86 5.08 -0.54 7.70
CA GLY A 86 5.06 0.85 8.16
C GLY A 86 5.18 1.87 7.02
N CYS A 87 4.72 1.54 5.82
CA CYS A 87 4.88 2.36 4.63
C CYS A 87 3.54 2.89 4.08
N ARG A 88 3.62 3.95 3.26
CA ARG A 88 2.46 4.58 2.62
C ARG A 88 2.31 4.28 1.14
N TYR A 89 3.36 3.78 0.53
CA TYR A 89 3.42 3.55 -0.91
C TYR A 89 3.45 2.05 -1.17
N GLY A 90 2.67 1.63 -2.16
CA GLY A 90 2.73 0.27 -2.63
C GLY A 90 2.24 0.11 -4.05
N PHE A 91 2.33 -1.10 -4.57
CA PHE A 91 1.84 -1.44 -5.89
C PHE A 91 1.32 -2.88 -5.95
N ILE A 92 0.44 -3.14 -6.91
CA ILE A 92 0.01 -4.48 -7.32
C ILE A 92 0.43 -4.65 -8.77
N LEU A 93 1.21 -5.70 -9.05
CA LEU A 93 1.57 -6.08 -10.40
C LEU A 93 0.72 -7.27 -10.84
N THR A 94 0.13 -7.15 -12.03
CA THR A 94 -0.57 -8.25 -12.72
C THR A 94 0.04 -8.46 -14.09
N GLU A 95 -0.49 -9.40 -14.87
CA GLU A 95 -0.07 -9.64 -16.25
C GLU A 95 -0.45 -8.50 -17.20
N ILE A 96 -1.41 -7.66 -16.81
CA ILE A 96 -1.98 -6.63 -17.71
C ILE A 96 -1.79 -5.20 -17.21
N GLU A 97 -1.61 -4.98 -15.92
CA GLU A 97 -1.46 -3.64 -15.35
C GLU A 97 -0.54 -3.58 -14.13
N LEU A 98 0.07 -2.41 -13.94
CA LEU A 98 0.70 -1.99 -12.70
C LEU A 98 -0.25 -1.02 -11.98
N VAL A 99 -0.74 -1.42 -10.81
CA VAL A 99 -1.62 -0.59 -9.97
C VAL A 99 -0.80 0.03 -8.85
N LEU A 100 -0.70 1.35 -8.84
CA LEU A 100 -0.03 2.12 -7.78
C LEU A 100 -1.04 2.46 -6.68
N VAL A 101 -0.60 2.33 -5.43
CA VAL A 101 -1.43 2.55 -4.25
C VAL A 101 -0.71 3.48 -3.29
N ARG A 102 -1.43 4.51 -2.81
CA ARG A 102 -0.96 5.44 -1.79
C ARG A 102 -1.96 5.53 -0.65
N ASN A 103 -1.45 5.47 0.58
CA ASN A 103 -2.23 5.61 1.80
C ASN A 103 -2.33 7.08 2.25
N GLY A 104 -3.09 7.86 1.47
CA GLY A 104 -3.40 9.27 1.72
C GLY A 104 -2.19 10.21 1.86
N ILE A 105 -2.49 11.51 1.97
CA ILE A 105 -1.47 12.55 2.21
C ILE A 105 -1.51 13.12 3.64
N ALA A 106 -2.56 12.80 4.41
CA ALA A 106 -2.69 13.28 5.78
C ALA A 106 -1.63 12.65 6.71
N ASN A 107 -1.17 13.41 7.71
CA ASN A 107 -0.19 12.94 8.71
C ASN A 107 -0.57 11.58 9.32
N THR A 108 -1.84 11.39 9.64
CA THR A 108 -2.38 10.06 9.97
C THR A 108 -3.34 9.65 8.86
N PRO A 109 -3.11 8.54 8.16
CA PRO A 109 -4.00 8.07 7.12
C PRO A 109 -5.41 7.76 7.63
N PHE A 110 -6.41 7.85 6.75
CA PHE A 110 -7.77 7.44 7.07
C PHE A 110 -7.91 5.91 7.04
N PHE A 111 -8.86 5.37 7.81
CA PHE A 111 -9.12 3.94 7.84
C PHE A 111 -9.62 3.44 6.49
N GLY A 112 -8.81 2.61 5.83
CA GLY A 112 -9.21 1.93 4.60
C GLY A 112 -9.28 2.82 3.36
N ASP A 113 -8.88 4.08 3.48
CA ASP A 113 -8.82 5.03 2.38
C ASP A 113 -7.52 4.83 1.60
N LEU A 114 -7.65 4.57 0.29
CA LEU A 114 -6.53 4.29 -0.59
C LEU A 114 -6.72 5.09 -1.87
N GLU A 115 -5.69 5.85 -2.23
CA GLU A 115 -5.58 6.45 -3.54
C GLU A 115 -4.97 5.42 -4.49
N VAL A 116 -5.64 5.18 -5.62
CA VAL A 116 -5.30 4.13 -6.57
C VAL A 116 -5.23 4.71 -7.97
N THR A 117 -4.17 4.39 -8.69
CA THR A 117 -4.05 4.64 -10.14
C THR A 117 -3.46 3.40 -10.81
N SER A 118 -3.68 3.22 -12.12
CA SER A 118 -3.12 2.08 -12.85
C SER A 118 -2.50 2.48 -14.18
N VAL A 119 -1.52 1.69 -14.58
CA VAL A 119 -0.83 1.81 -15.86
C VAL A 119 -0.92 0.46 -16.57
N GLN A 120 -1.46 0.46 -17.78
CA GLN A 120 -1.54 -0.76 -18.59
C GLN A 120 -0.13 -1.17 -19.03
N LEU A 121 0.23 -2.44 -18.86
CA LEU A 121 1.56 -2.95 -19.24
C LEU A 121 1.77 -2.95 -20.76
N ALA A 122 0.68 -3.04 -21.53
CA ALA A 122 0.72 -2.94 -22.99
C ALA A 122 0.89 -1.49 -23.49
N ALA A 123 0.89 -0.48 -22.61
CA ALA A 123 1.13 0.90 -23.01
C ALA A 123 2.61 1.12 -23.38
N SER A 124 2.89 1.28 -24.67
CA SER A 124 4.18 1.73 -25.17
C SER A 124 4.14 3.22 -25.50
N ALA A 125 5.29 3.90 -25.38
CA ALA A 125 5.42 5.24 -25.94
C ALA A 125 5.33 5.15 -27.48
N PRO A 126 4.76 6.18 -28.15
CA PRO A 126 4.79 6.25 -29.61
C PRO A 126 6.25 6.20 -30.10
N GLU A 127 6.52 5.47 -31.18
CA GLU A 127 7.83 5.50 -31.83
C GLU A 127 8.00 6.85 -32.54
N GLY A 128 9.00 7.65 -32.14
CA GLY A 128 9.25 8.96 -32.71
C GLY A 128 10.34 9.74 -31.97
N ASP A 129 10.90 10.76 -32.62
CA ASP A 129 11.88 11.64 -31.99
C ASP A 129 11.22 12.43 -30.86
N ALA A 130 11.89 12.59 -29.71
CA ALA A 130 11.32 13.20 -28.50
C ALA A 130 10.84 14.65 -28.74
N SER A 131 11.36 15.30 -29.79
CA SER A 131 11.00 16.62 -30.27
C SER A 131 9.64 16.68 -31.02
N THR A 132 9.12 15.52 -31.45
CA THR A 132 7.90 15.37 -32.27
C THR A 132 6.78 14.60 -31.59
N LEU A 133 7.02 14.08 -30.39
CA LEU A 133 6.02 13.34 -29.62
C LEU A 133 4.85 14.25 -29.22
N PRO A 134 3.61 13.75 -29.21
CA PRO A 134 2.48 14.46 -28.61
C PRO A 134 2.79 14.84 -27.16
N GLN A 135 2.28 16.00 -26.73
CA GLN A 135 2.50 16.54 -25.38
C GLN A 135 2.02 15.60 -24.25
N GLU A 136 1.18 14.61 -24.59
CA GLU A 136 0.70 13.55 -23.69
C GLU A 136 1.34 12.20 -24.05
N THR A 137 2.61 12.01 -23.65
CA THR A 137 3.20 10.67 -23.68
C THR A 137 2.62 9.83 -22.54
N PRO A 138 2.06 8.62 -22.82
CA PRO A 138 1.46 7.81 -21.77
C PRO A 138 2.50 7.40 -20.73
N LEU A 139 2.10 7.44 -19.46
CA LEU A 139 2.94 6.98 -18.36
C LEU A 139 3.18 5.47 -18.52
N THR A 140 4.43 5.05 -18.69
CA THR A 140 4.79 3.63 -18.77
C THR A 140 4.96 3.02 -17.38
N ALA A 141 4.85 1.68 -17.26
CA ALA A 141 4.98 1.01 -15.97
C ALA A 141 6.34 1.25 -15.28
N CYS A 142 7.43 1.30 -16.07
CA CYS A 142 8.76 1.60 -15.56
C CYS A 142 8.87 3.04 -15.03
N LEU A 143 8.31 4.01 -15.76
CA LEU A 143 8.26 5.42 -15.33
C LEU A 143 7.39 5.60 -14.08
N ALA A 144 6.26 4.89 -14.02
CA ALA A 144 5.35 4.88 -12.88
C ALA A 144 6.03 4.33 -11.62
N LEU A 145 6.74 3.20 -11.75
CA LEU A 145 7.48 2.58 -10.64
C LEU A 145 8.66 3.45 -10.20
N TRP A 146 9.39 4.04 -11.14
CA TRP A 146 10.44 5.02 -10.83
C TRP A 146 9.85 6.22 -10.07
N GLY A 147 8.75 6.79 -10.55
CA GLY A 147 8.07 7.90 -9.88
C GLY A 147 7.61 7.55 -8.47
N LEU A 148 7.09 6.33 -8.25
CA LEU A 148 6.73 5.83 -6.92
C LEU A 148 7.96 5.77 -6.00
N CYS A 149 9.10 5.27 -6.49
CA CYS A 149 10.34 5.25 -5.73
C CYS A 149 10.85 6.65 -5.39
N GLN A 150 10.68 7.63 -6.29
CA GLN A 150 11.02 9.02 -6.05
C GLN A 150 10.13 9.66 -4.97
N LEU A 151 8.83 9.35 -4.97
CA LEU A 151 7.91 9.79 -3.92
C LEU A 151 8.25 9.18 -2.56
N ALA A 152 8.83 7.98 -2.55
CA ALA A 152 9.24 7.27 -1.35
C ALA A 152 10.71 7.52 -0.94
N ALA A 153 11.40 8.47 -1.58
CA ALA A 153 12.76 8.85 -1.25
C ALA A 153 12.86 9.55 0.13
N ASP A 154 14.08 9.92 0.53
CA ASP A 154 14.32 10.69 1.76
C ASP A 154 13.64 12.06 1.71
N ASP A 155 13.81 12.77 0.60
CA ASP A 155 13.19 14.06 0.37
C ASP A 155 11.80 13.86 -0.23
N THR A 156 10.77 14.05 0.59
CA THR A 156 9.39 14.02 0.12
C THR A 156 9.06 15.33 -0.61
N PRO A 157 8.60 15.29 -1.87
CA PRO A 157 8.24 16.51 -2.58
C PRO A 157 7.08 17.24 -1.89
N ALA A 158 7.04 18.56 -2.02
CA ALA A 158 5.95 19.37 -1.47
C ALA A 158 4.58 18.82 -1.94
N SER A 159 3.59 18.81 -1.05
CA SER A 159 2.24 18.21 -1.22
C SER A 159 2.13 16.68 -1.19
N HIS A 160 3.22 15.95 -1.00
CA HIS A 160 3.20 14.50 -0.81
C HIS A 160 3.49 14.10 0.64
N ALA A 161 3.01 12.93 1.06
CA ALA A 161 3.30 12.39 2.39
C ALA A 161 4.61 11.62 2.41
N HIS A 162 5.35 11.74 3.51
CA HIS A 162 6.56 10.95 3.69
C HIS A 162 6.25 9.45 3.68
N TRP A 163 7.18 8.62 3.17
CA TRP A 163 6.95 7.19 2.96
C TRP A 163 6.54 6.45 4.24
N ARG A 164 6.98 6.92 5.40
CA ARG A 164 6.67 6.32 6.69
C ARG A 164 5.21 6.60 7.07
N ALA A 165 4.45 5.53 7.28
CA ALA A 165 3.11 5.60 7.83
C ALA A 165 3.21 5.65 9.36
N GLU A 166 3.22 6.86 9.92
CA GLU A 166 3.15 7.08 11.38
C GLU A 166 1.74 6.82 11.89
N ILE A 167 1.38 5.54 11.91
CA ILE A 167 0.15 5.06 12.52
C ILE A 167 0.50 4.76 13.97
N GLY A 168 0.09 5.64 14.88
CA GLY A 168 0.28 5.49 16.32
C GLY A 168 -0.40 4.23 16.90
N ALA A 169 -0.68 4.21 18.20
CA ALA A 169 -1.30 3.06 18.84
C ALA A 169 -2.61 2.64 18.11
N PRO A 170 -3.00 1.34 18.11
CA PRO A 170 -4.21 0.87 17.42
C PRO A 170 -5.49 1.66 17.78
N ALA A 171 -5.57 2.19 19.00
CA ALA A 171 -6.67 3.02 19.50
C ALA A 171 -6.62 4.51 19.07
N GLU A 172 -5.45 5.01 18.69
CA GLU A 172 -5.19 6.42 18.34
C GLU A 172 -4.96 6.64 16.83
N GLY A 173 -4.70 5.56 16.08
CA GLY A 173 -4.43 5.60 14.65
C GLY A 173 -5.68 5.72 13.79
N THR A 174 -5.70 4.97 12.68
CA THR A 174 -6.67 5.15 11.59
C THR A 174 -8.14 4.93 12.01
N ARG A 175 -8.43 4.11 13.04
CA ARG A 175 -9.82 3.81 13.46
C ARG A 175 -10.62 5.02 13.94
N ARG A 176 -9.95 6.06 14.45
CA ARG A 176 -10.59 7.34 14.83
C ARG A 176 -10.84 8.26 13.63
N LYS A 177 -10.25 7.93 12.49
CA LYS A 177 -10.29 8.69 11.23
C LYS A 177 -10.87 7.82 10.13
N ALA A 178 -12.15 7.48 10.23
CA ALA A 178 -12.87 6.79 9.17
C ALA A 178 -13.70 7.78 8.36
N GLN A 179 -13.60 7.71 7.03
CA GLN A 179 -14.46 8.45 6.12
C GLN A 179 -15.76 7.65 5.87
N PRO A 180 -16.84 8.30 5.39
CA PRO A 180 -18.00 7.59 4.90
C PRO A 180 -17.62 6.58 3.82
N ARG A 181 -18.24 5.40 3.85
CA ARG A 181 -18.03 4.36 2.82
C ARG A 181 -18.53 4.88 1.47
N ASP A 182 -17.73 4.73 0.43
CA ASP A 182 -18.15 5.01 -0.94
C ASP A 182 -19.39 4.19 -1.33
N SER A 183 -20.29 4.80 -2.10
CA SER A 183 -21.55 4.19 -2.53
C SER A 183 -21.39 2.90 -3.34
N TRP A 184 -20.29 2.78 -4.10
CA TRP A 184 -20.02 1.62 -4.96
C TRP A 184 -19.54 0.38 -4.18
N ILE A 185 -18.98 0.56 -2.98
CA ILE A 185 -18.42 -0.51 -2.14
C ILE A 185 -19.57 -1.35 -1.58
N PRO A 186 -19.62 -2.67 -1.84
CA PRO A 186 -20.65 -3.53 -1.25
C PRO A 186 -20.60 -3.52 0.28
N GLN A 187 -21.75 -3.73 0.92
CA GLN A 187 -21.80 -3.85 2.38
C GLN A 187 -21.03 -5.11 2.84
N PRO A 188 -20.04 -4.99 3.75
CA PRO A 188 -19.26 -6.13 4.19
C PRO A 188 -20.13 -7.16 4.93
N GLN A 189 -20.05 -8.41 4.52
CA GLN A 189 -20.75 -9.52 5.16
C GLN A 189 -20.10 -9.90 6.49
N LEU A 190 -20.87 -10.52 7.39
CA LEU A 190 -20.37 -10.91 8.72
C LEU A 190 -19.16 -11.85 8.64
N ALA A 191 -19.12 -12.76 7.66
CA ALA A 191 -17.99 -13.65 7.43
C ALA A 191 -16.71 -12.87 7.08
N GLU A 192 -16.82 -11.89 6.19
CA GLU A 192 -15.70 -11.03 5.76
C GLU A 192 -15.19 -10.17 6.91
N LYS A 193 -16.10 -9.62 7.73
CA LYS A 193 -15.73 -8.88 8.95
C LYS A 193 -14.94 -9.76 9.93
N ARG A 194 -15.39 -11.00 10.14
CA ARG A 194 -14.73 -11.98 11.02
C ARG A 194 -13.37 -12.41 10.48
N GLU A 195 -13.27 -12.62 9.17
CA GLU A 195 -12.03 -12.97 8.50
C GLU A 195 -11.01 -11.85 8.63
N ALA A 196 -11.36 -10.59 8.32
CA ALA A 196 -10.46 -9.45 8.43
C ALA A 196 -9.89 -9.27 9.86
N LYS A 197 -10.75 -9.46 10.88
CA LYS A 197 -10.32 -9.43 12.28
C LYS A 197 -9.36 -10.57 12.64
N ARG A 198 -9.60 -11.77 12.11
CA ARG A 198 -8.78 -12.96 12.40
C ARG A 198 -7.44 -12.94 11.66
N SER A 199 -7.44 -12.61 10.38
CA SER A 199 -6.25 -12.72 9.51
C SER A 199 -5.34 -11.49 9.58
N ARG A 200 -5.91 -10.29 9.77
CA ARG A 200 -5.17 -9.03 9.71
C ARG A 200 -5.21 -8.24 11.02
N GLY A 201 -5.96 -8.71 12.02
CA GLY A 201 -6.21 -7.96 13.25
C GLY A 201 -6.99 -6.67 13.03
N TRP A 202 -7.71 -6.55 11.91
CA TRP A 202 -8.44 -5.33 11.56
C TRP A 202 -9.76 -5.27 12.33
N VAL A 203 -9.87 -4.25 13.19
CA VAL A 203 -11.07 -3.96 13.98
C VAL A 203 -11.80 -2.80 13.33
N TRP A 204 -13.12 -2.90 13.22
CA TRP A 204 -13.92 -1.91 12.49
C TRP A 204 -13.98 -0.57 13.24
N PRO A 205 -14.08 0.57 12.55
CA PRO A 205 -14.20 1.88 13.21
C PRO A 205 -15.36 1.95 14.20
N GLU A 206 -16.46 1.26 13.92
CA GLU A 206 -17.67 1.26 14.76
C GLU A 206 -17.57 0.34 15.99
N ASP A 207 -16.61 -0.59 16.00
CA ASP A 207 -16.41 -1.49 17.14
C ASP A 207 -15.85 -0.74 18.36
N ALA A 208 -16.20 -1.17 19.57
CA ALA A 208 -15.62 -0.58 20.78
C ALA A 208 -14.10 -0.80 20.86
N ILE A 209 -13.36 0.17 21.42
CA ILE A 209 -11.92 0.04 21.64
C ILE A 209 -11.67 -0.95 22.78
N GLY A 210 -10.94 -2.01 22.46
CA GLY A 210 -10.63 -3.08 23.40
C GLY A 210 -9.46 -2.75 24.33
N ARG A 211 -9.39 -3.45 25.47
CA ARG A 211 -8.28 -3.33 26.43
C ARG A 211 -6.91 -3.66 25.83
N LYS A 212 -6.86 -4.48 24.77
CA LYS A 212 -5.64 -4.80 24.00
C LYS A 212 -5.19 -3.66 23.08
N GLU A 213 -6.07 -2.74 22.72
CA GLU A 213 -5.81 -1.65 21.77
C GLU A 213 -5.38 -0.35 22.45
N LEU A 214 -5.70 -0.18 23.73
CA LEU A 214 -5.25 0.92 24.61
C LEU A 214 -3.72 0.95 24.83
N GLY A 215 -3.00 -0.04 24.30
CA GLY A 215 -1.56 -0.16 24.45
C GLY A 215 -1.14 -0.61 25.86
N LYS A 216 0.14 -0.95 26.01
CA LYS A 216 0.77 -1.14 27.33
C LYS A 216 1.26 0.22 27.84
N ARG A 217 0.93 0.59 29.09
CA ARG A 217 1.49 1.80 29.74
C ARG A 217 3.02 1.77 29.60
N GLY A 218 3.60 2.84 29.05
CA GLY A 218 5.05 2.99 28.88
C GLY A 218 5.64 2.51 27.55
N VAL A 219 4.84 1.95 26.63
CA VAL A 219 5.32 1.58 25.28
C VAL A 219 5.04 2.73 24.31
N ARG A 220 6.09 3.30 23.72
CA ARG A 220 5.95 4.29 22.62
C ARG A 220 5.53 3.55 21.35
N TYR A 221 4.29 3.76 20.94
CA TYR A 221 3.79 3.30 19.65
C TYR A 221 4.15 4.36 18.60
N GLY A 222 5.36 4.25 18.02
CA GLY A 222 5.76 4.97 16.80
C GLY A 222 5.18 6.37 16.63
N GLY A 223 5.53 7.28 17.53
CA GLY A 223 5.30 8.71 17.42
C GLY A 223 6.52 9.39 18.02
N VAL A 224 7.10 10.35 17.29
CA VAL A 224 8.08 11.29 17.84
C VAL A 224 7.37 12.14 18.90
#